data_AF-A0A450T9P0-F1
#
_entry.id   AF-A0A450T9P0-F1
#
_cell.length_a   1.000
_cell.length_b   1.000
_cell.length_c   1.000
_cell.angle_alpha   90.00
_cell.angle_beta   90.00
_cell.angle_gamma   90.00
#
_symmetry.space_group_name_H-M   'P 1'
#
loop_
_entity.id
_entity.type
_entity.pdbx_description
1 polymer ?
#
loop_
_entity_poly.entity_id
_entity_poly.type
_entity_poly.pdbx_seq_one_letter_code
_entity_poly.pdbx_strand_id
1 'polypeptide(L)' 'MLTQVEVERMPFYRLGMQQGMALGRGEGEAALLLRQLRRKFGPLPPEREQRIRDACPQTLALWGDRVLEAHTLKEVFS' A
#
# COMPACT_ATOMS: atom_id res chain seq x y z
N MET A 1 25.10 19.49 -15.39
CA MET A 1 24.18 18.59 -14.64
C MET A 1 24.00 19.19 -13.26
N LEU A 2 22.79 19.15 -12.71
CA LEU A 2 22.59 19.51 -11.31
C LEU A 2 23.22 18.42 -10.44
N THR A 3 24.00 18.83 -9.45
CA THR A 3 24.53 17.91 -8.43
C THR A 3 23.43 17.53 -7.45
N GLN A 4 23.53 16.36 -6.82
CA GLN A 4 22.54 15.91 -5.81
C GLN A 4 22.33 16.95 -4.70
N VAL A 5 23.41 17.60 -4.27
CA VAL A 5 23.38 18.66 -3.24
C VAL A 5 22.60 19.90 -3.69
N GLU A 6 22.65 20.25 -4.99
CA GLU A 6 21.88 21.37 -5.54
C GLU A 6 20.39 21.03 -5.64
N VAL A 7 20.05 19.78 -5.97
CA VAL A 7 18.66 19.30 -6.06
C VAL A 7 18.01 19.29 -4.67
N GLU A 8 18.72 18.82 -3.63
CA GLU A 8 18.19 18.75 -2.26
C GLU A 8 17.84 20.13 -1.66
N ARG A 9 18.50 21.19 -2.14
CA ARG A 9 18.27 22.58 -1.70
C ARG A 9 17.08 23.24 -2.40
N MET A 10 16.54 22.65 -3.46
CA MET A 10 15.40 23.21 -4.18
C MET A 10 14.12 23.12 -3.34
N PRO A 11 13.25 24.15 -3.36
CA PRO A 11 12.09 24.22 -2.48
C PRO A 11 11.09 23.07 -2.70
N PHE A 12 11.00 22.52 -3.91
CA PHE A 12 10.09 21.41 -4.23
C PHE A 12 10.63 20.03 -3.85
N TYR A 13 11.94 19.87 -3.62
CA TYR A 13 12.55 18.56 -3.37
C TYR A 13 11.98 17.90 -2.12
N ARG A 14 11.91 18.64 -1.00
CA ARG A 14 11.34 18.12 0.26
C ARG A 14 9.89 17.71 0.10
N LEU A 15 9.08 18.50 -0.61
CA LEU A 15 7.68 18.18 -0.86
C LEU A 15 7.54 16.91 -1.72
N GLY A 16 8.31 16.81 -2.80
CA GLY A 16 8.33 15.62 -3.66
C GLY A 16 8.77 14.36 -2.92
N MET A 17 9.81 14.45 -2.10
CA MET A 17 10.28 13.33 -1.27
C MET A 17 9.22 12.88 -0.25
N GLN A 18 8.55 13.82 0.42
CA GLN A 18 7.48 13.49 1.36
C GLN A 18 6.29 12.81 0.66
N GLN A 19 5.86 13.34 -0.48
CA GLN A 19 4.79 12.73 -1.28
C GLN A 19 5.19 11.34 -1.78
N GLY A 20 6.40 11.20 -2.31
CA GLY A 20 6.93 9.91 -2.79
C GLY A 20 7.01 8.87 -1.66
N MET A 21 7.47 9.25 -0.48
CA MET A 21 7.49 8.36 0.70
C MET A 21 6.08 7.96 1.14
N ALA A 22 5.12 8.88 1.12
CA ALA A 22 3.74 8.58 1.49
C ALA A 22 3.08 7.62 0.50
N LEU A 23 3.24 7.86 -0.80
CA LEU A 23 2.74 6.99 -1.87
C LEU A 23 3.39 5.61 -1.81
N GLY A 24 4.73 5.55 -1.72
CA GLY A 24 5.47 4.30 -1.65
C GLY A 24 5.13 3.45 -0.42
N ARG A 25 4.81 4.09 0.72
CA ARG A 25 4.32 3.37 1.90
C ARG A 25 2.95 2.72 1.63
N GLY A 26 2.00 3.45 1.05
CA GLY A 26 0.68 2.91 0.72
C GLY A 26 0.74 1.77 -0.31
N GLU A 27 1.52 1.96 -1.38
CA GLU A 27 1.73 0.90 -2.39
C GLU A 27 2.39 -0.35 -1.78
N GLY A 28 3.36 -0.16 -0.89
CA GLY A 28 4.02 -1.25 -0.16
C GLY A 28 3.07 -2.03 0.76
N GLU A 29 2.22 -1.33 1.51
CA GLU A 29 1.20 -1.94 2.36
C GLU A 29 0.17 -2.74 1.54
N ALA A 30 -0.33 -2.17 0.44
CA ALA A 30 -1.26 -2.85 -0.46
C ALA A 30 -0.64 -4.11 -1.08
N ALA A 31 0.61 -4.02 -1.55
CA ALA A 31 1.34 -5.15 -2.12
C ALA A 31 1.57 -6.27 -1.09
N LEU A 32 1.91 -5.92 0.15
CA LEU A 32 2.06 -6.86 1.24
C LEU A 32 0.74 -7.58 1.55
N LEU A 33 -0.35 -6.83 1.69
CA LEU A 33 -1.69 -7.39 1.95
C LEU A 33 -2.13 -8.34 0.83
N LEU A 34 -1.96 -7.94 -0.44
CA LEU A 34 -2.24 -8.82 -1.59
C LEU A 34 -1.47 -10.13 -1.52
N ARG A 35 -0.19 -10.08 -1.17
CA ARG A 35 0.64 -11.28 -1.01
C ARG A 35 0.13 -12.19 0.11
N GLN A 36 -0.30 -11.62 1.24
CA GLN A 36 -0.87 -12.37 2.36
C GLN A 36 -2.19 -13.04 1.97
N LEU A 37 -3.10 -12.28 1.36
CA LEU A 37 -4.39 -12.78 0.91
C LEU A 37 -4.24 -13.89 -0.13
N ARG A 38 -3.35 -13.71 -1.12
CA ARG A 38 -3.08 -14.74 -2.12
C ARG A 38 -2.51 -16.03 -1.51
N ARG A 39 -1.68 -15.91 -0.46
CA ARG A 39 -1.15 -17.07 0.26
C ARG A 39 -2.22 -17.79 1.10
N LYS A 40 -3.11 -17.04 1.76
CA LYS A 40 -4.12 -17.60 2.67
C LYS A 40 -5.35 -18.14 1.93
N PHE A 41 -5.80 -17.44 0.89
CA PHE A 41 -7.08 -17.70 0.22
C PHE A 41 -6.95 -18.09 -1.25
N GLY A 42 -5.73 -18.05 -1.82
CA GLY A 42 -5.49 -18.31 -3.23
C GLY A 42 -5.70 -17.08 -4.13
N PRO A 43 -5.74 -17.26 -5.47
CA PRO A 43 -5.87 -16.16 -6.42
C PRO A 43 -7.08 -15.27 -6.14
N LEU A 44 -6.87 -13.95 -6.19
CA LEU A 44 -7.93 -12.96 -6.01
C LEU A 44 -8.45 -12.51 -7.39
N PRO A 45 -9.76 -12.23 -7.51
CA PRO A 45 -10.30 -11.63 -8.73
C PRO A 45 -9.74 -10.21 -8.91
N PRO A 46 -9.51 -9.74 -10.16
CA PRO A 46 -8.89 -8.45 -10.45
C PRO A 46 -9.54 -7.26 -9.74
N GLU A 47 -10.87 -7.25 -9.64
CA GLU A 47 -11.64 -6.20 -8.96
C GLU A 47 -11.26 -6.05 -7.48
N ARG A 48 -10.99 -7.17 -6.79
CA ARG A 48 -10.57 -7.16 -5.39
C ARG A 48 -9.14 -6.68 -5.26
N GLU A 49 -8.28 -7.04 -6.22
CA GLU A 49 -6.91 -6.55 -6.22
C GLU A 49 -6.85 -5.04 -6.42
N GLN A 50 -7.66 -4.53 -7.35
CA GLN A 50 -7.76 -3.10 -7.61
C GLN A 50 -8.30 -2.35 -6.38
N ARG A 51 -9.37 -2.86 -5.75
CA ARG A 51 -9.91 -2.30 -4.50
C ARG A 51 -8.85 -2.19 -3.40
N ILE A 52 -7.91 -3.14 -3.32
CA ILE A 52 -6.82 -3.08 -2.34
C ILE A 52 -5.79 -2.02 -2.72
N ARG A 53 -5.40 -1.91 -3.99
CA ARG A 53 -4.45 -0.88 -4.43
C ARG A 53 -4.98 0.54 -4.25
N ASP A 54 -6.28 0.72 -4.41
CA ASP A 54 -6.94 2.02 -4.28
C ASP A 54 -7.37 2.34 -2.83
N ALA A 55 -7.19 1.41 -1.89
CA ALA A 55 -7.58 1.61 -0.51
C ALA A 55 -6.64 2.61 0.19
N CYS A 56 -7.21 3.45 1.06
CA CYS A 56 -6.40 4.33 1.89
C CYS A 56 -5.59 3.52 2.93
N PRO A 57 -4.45 4.05 3.42
CA PRO A 57 -3.59 3.34 4.37
C PRO A 57 -4.31 2.83 5.62
N GLN A 58 -5.28 3.58 6.14
CA GLN A 58 -6.06 3.18 7.31
C GLN A 58 -6.90 1.92 7.05
N THR A 59 -7.46 1.80 5.83
CA THR A 59 -8.23 0.63 5.42
C THR A 59 -7.30 -0.57 5.19
N LEU A 60 -6.12 -0.33 4.60
CA LEU A 60 -5.10 -1.37 4.41
C LEU A 60 -4.60 -1.94 5.73
N ALA A 61 -4.34 -1.09 6.73
CA ALA A 61 -3.94 -1.51 8.07
C ALA A 61 -5.02 -2.39 8.72
N LEU A 62 -6.28 -1.95 8.68
CA LEU A 62 -7.41 -2.72 9.24
C LEU A 62 -7.56 -4.10 8.59
N TRP A 63 -7.45 -4.18 7.26
CA TRP A 63 -7.47 -5.46 6.56
C TRP A 63 -6.22 -6.30 6.84
N GLY A 64 -5.07 -5.65 7.06
CA GLY A 64 -3.84 -6.27 7.50
C GLY A 64 -3.97 -6.97 8.85
N ASP A 65 -4.61 -6.34 9.83
CA ASP A 65 -4.86 -6.98 11.13
C ASP A 65 -5.83 -8.16 10.97
N ARG A 66 -6.93 -7.95 10.24
CA ARG A 66 -7.95 -8.98 10.04
C ARG A 66 -7.46 -10.17 9.24
N VAL A 67 -6.52 -10.00 8.30
CA VAL A 67 -6.01 -11.12 7.48
C VAL A 67 -5.36 -12.21 8.34
N LEU A 68 -4.87 -11.85 9.53
CA LEU A 68 -4.25 -12.78 10.45
C LEU A 68 -5.28 -13.76 11.04
N GLU A 69 -6.47 -13.27 11.37
CA GLU A 69 -7.50 -14.03 12.09
C GLU A 69 -8.64 -14.54 11.19
N ALA A 70 -8.94 -13.85 10.09
CA ALA A 70 -10.08 -14.12 9.23
C ALA A 70 -10.00 -15.50 8.54
N HIS A 71 -11.10 -16.24 8.52
CA HIS A 71 -11.24 -17.53 7.84
C HIS A 71 -11.74 -17.37 6.40
N THR A 72 -12.29 -16.20 6.07
CA THR A 72 -12.82 -15.91 4.74
C THR A 72 -12.42 -14.51 4.25
N LEU A 73 -12.41 -14.31 2.94
CA LEU A 73 -12.22 -12.97 2.35
C LEU A 73 -13.29 -11.97 2.82
N LYS A 74 -14.51 -12.44 3.08
CA LYS A 74 -15.61 -11.58 3.55
C LYS A 74 -15.28 -10.98 4.92
N GLU A 75 -14.73 -11.77 5.84
CA GLU A 75 -14.30 -11.30 7.17
C GLU A 75 -13.19 -10.25 7.09
N VAL A 76 -12.26 -10.38 6.15
CA VAL A 76 -11.22 -9.36 5.93
C VAL A 76 -11.85 -8.02 5.54
N PHE A 77 -12.76 -8.05 4.55
CA PHE A 77 -13.32 -6.84 3.94
C PHE A 77 -14.57 -6.26 4.64
N SER A 78 -15.04 -6.88 5.72
CA SER A 78 -16.25 -6.49 6.45
C SER A 78 -16.13 -5.17 7.21
#